data_AF-A0AAE0VI90-F1
#
_entry.id   AF-A0AAE0VI90-F1
#
_cell.length_a   1.000
_cell.length_b   1.000
_cell.length_c   1.000
_cell.angle_alpha   90.00
_cell.angle_beta   90.00
_cell.angle_gamma   90.00
#
_symmetry.space_group_name_H-M   'P 1'
#
loop_
_entity.id
_entity.type
_entity.pdbx_description
1 polymer ?
#
loop_
_entity_poly.entity_id
_entity_poly.type
_entity_poly.pdbx_seq_one_letter_code
_entity_poly.pdbx_strand_id
1 'polypeptide(L)'
;MSSYDTYPDMYEGWGGGRRTIGVKQMRPSQLRFTHDSISSRFKDGHTMEETFMQLLNGEISLKEVRSLVAMEYQGYWFVVRGNRRLYIMKKLEDIGNISTISVLLQTFDQQVFVKQFSTKNMGLSLKVRGDPFLEQKLNRIVSEWRNNRSGGNSGWYNYSGSGRLRGESNIIISDSTGYNYLGRQSYIPNQQVQSTTNSPSRTVSQPRVISPEPTKDTSSSKEDGSWCVIL
;
A
#
# COMPACT_ATOMS: atom_id res chain seq x y z
N MET A 1 -37.16 -6.59 12.75
CA MET A 1 -36.93 -5.77 11.53
C MET A 1 -35.77 -4.83 11.83
N SER A 2 -34.59 -5.11 11.27
CA SER A 2 -33.36 -4.34 11.53
C SER A 2 -33.30 -3.16 10.57
N SER A 3 -33.44 -1.94 11.09
CA SER A 3 -33.24 -0.69 10.36
C SER A 3 -31.77 -0.56 9.98
N TYR A 4 -31.44 -0.81 8.72
CA TYR A 4 -30.13 -0.46 8.19
C TYR A 4 -30.16 1.02 7.79
N ASP A 5 -29.53 1.84 8.61
CA ASP A 5 -29.26 3.25 8.33
C ASP A 5 -28.51 3.35 7.00
N THR A 6 -29.23 3.88 6.00
CA THR A 6 -28.75 4.09 4.64
C THR A 6 -27.85 5.32 4.65
N TYR A 7 -26.54 5.11 4.66
CA TYR A 7 -25.58 6.19 4.48
C TYR A 7 -25.64 6.69 3.02
N PRO A 8 -25.92 7.99 2.77
CA PRO A 8 -25.95 8.52 1.42
C PRO A 8 -24.56 8.45 0.77
N ASP A 9 -24.55 7.86 -0.43
CA ASP A 9 -23.37 7.47 -1.20
C ASP A 9 -22.70 8.71 -1.86
N MET A 10 -21.82 9.39 -1.12
CA MET A 10 -21.10 10.59 -1.61
C MET A 10 -19.95 10.29 -2.62
N TYR A 11 -20.07 9.28 -3.48
CA TYR A 11 -19.06 8.95 -4.49
C TYR A 11 -19.63 8.78 -5.91
N GLU A 12 -20.49 9.70 -6.34
CA GLU A 12 -21.09 9.81 -7.69
C GLU A 12 -20.12 10.29 -8.79
N GLY A 13 -18.97 9.63 -8.94
CA GLY A 13 -17.99 9.96 -10.00
C GLY A 13 -17.68 8.82 -10.98
N TRP A 14 -18.31 7.66 -10.83
CA TRP A 14 -18.09 6.48 -11.68
C TRP A 14 -19.44 5.87 -12.00
N GLY A 15 -19.89 5.97 -13.25
CA GLY A 15 -21.22 5.57 -13.76
C GLY A 15 -21.51 4.06 -13.76
N GLY A 16 -21.19 3.36 -12.67
CA GLY A 16 -21.64 2.01 -12.37
C GLY A 16 -22.04 1.98 -10.91
N GLY A 17 -23.34 1.94 -10.62
CA GLY A 17 -23.91 2.10 -9.29
C GLY A 17 -23.24 1.19 -8.26
N ARG A 18 -22.45 1.78 -7.37
CA ARG A 18 -21.93 1.08 -6.20
C ARG A 18 -23.11 0.89 -5.26
N ARG A 19 -23.41 -0.35 -4.89
CA ARG A 19 -24.39 -0.63 -3.84
C ARG A 19 -23.66 -1.27 -2.69
N THR A 20 -23.70 -0.59 -1.54
CA THR A 20 -23.31 -1.21 -0.28
C THR A 20 -24.36 -2.25 0.07
N ILE A 21 -23.96 -3.52 0.09
CA ILE A 21 -24.84 -4.65 0.37
C ILE A 21 -25.09 -4.74 1.88
N GLY A 22 -24.04 -4.50 2.67
CA GLY A 22 -24.10 -4.56 4.13
C GLY A 22 -22.72 -4.64 4.76
N VAL A 23 -22.69 -4.99 6.05
CA VAL A 23 -21.46 -5.22 6.83
C VAL A 23 -21.42 -6.67 7.27
N LYS A 24 -20.27 -7.32 7.15
CA LYS A 24 -20.06 -8.71 7.57
C LYS A 24 -18.82 -8.83 8.45
N GLN A 25 -18.92 -9.61 9.53
CA GLN A 25 -17.75 -10.00 10.32
C GLN A 25 -17.04 -11.15 9.62
N MET A 26 -15.75 -10.99 9.35
CA MET A 26 -14.95 -11.98 8.63
C MET A 26 -13.58 -12.14 9.28
N ARG A 27 -12.99 -13.32 9.15
CA ARG A 27 -11.58 -13.49 9.52
C ARG A 27 -10.69 -12.83 8.47
N PRO A 28 -9.63 -12.10 8.84
CA PRO A 28 -8.69 -11.54 7.87
C PRO A 28 -8.13 -12.59 6.89
N SER A 29 -7.86 -13.80 7.37
CA SER A 29 -7.41 -14.97 6.61
C SER A 29 -8.38 -15.43 5.52
N GLN A 30 -9.69 -15.19 5.66
CA GLN A 30 -10.70 -15.49 4.63
C GLN A 30 -10.72 -14.48 3.48
N LEU A 31 -10.10 -13.32 3.66
CA LEU A 31 -10.07 -12.25 2.69
C LEU A 31 -8.83 -12.35 1.81
N ARG A 32 -8.99 -12.03 0.53
CA ARG A 32 -7.94 -12.05 -0.48
C ARG A 32 -7.57 -10.64 -0.92
N PHE A 33 -6.32 -10.47 -1.33
CA PHE A 33 -5.82 -9.22 -1.88
C PHE A 33 -6.26 -9.08 -3.34
N THR A 34 -6.66 -7.87 -3.75
CA THR A 34 -6.94 -7.57 -5.17
C THR A 34 -5.64 -7.26 -5.94
N HIS A 35 -4.58 -6.89 -5.23
CA HIS A 35 -3.31 -6.46 -5.83
C HIS A 35 -2.16 -7.36 -5.41
N ASP A 36 -1.24 -7.64 -6.35
CA ASP A 36 0.01 -8.36 -6.09
C ASP A 36 1.05 -7.51 -5.35
N SER A 37 0.88 -6.19 -5.31
CA SER A 37 1.80 -5.33 -4.57
C SER A 37 1.12 -4.13 -3.91
N ILE A 38 1.66 -3.74 -2.77
CA ILE A 38 1.24 -2.57 -2.01
C ILE A 38 2.45 -1.75 -1.58
N SER A 39 2.25 -0.46 -1.29
CA SER A 39 3.30 0.37 -0.68
C SER A 39 3.32 0.15 0.84
N SER A 40 4.50 0.24 1.45
CA SER A 40 4.72 0.24 2.90
C SER A 40 4.18 1.50 3.62
N ARG A 41 3.75 2.52 2.87
CA ARG A 41 3.20 3.77 3.41
C ARG A 41 1.74 3.94 3.04
N PHE A 42 0.97 4.58 3.91
CA PHE A 42 -0.39 5.02 3.68
C PHE A 42 -0.44 6.36 2.92
N LYS A 43 -1.63 6.81 2.54
CA LYS A 43 -1.80 8.07 1.79
C LYS A 43 -1.63 9.31 2.68
N ASP A 44 -1.86 9.15 3.98
CA ASP A 44 -1.69 10.16 5.03
C ASP A 44 -0.22 10.31 5.47
N GLY A 45 0.68 9.45 4.98
CA GLY A 45 2.12 9.49 5.27
C GLY A 45 2.57 8.46 6.29
N HIS A 46 1.65 7.91 7.09
CA HIS A 46 1.95 6.89 8.09
C HIS A 46 2.51 5.62 7.46
N THR A 47 3.41 4.94 8.16
CA THR A 47 3.94 3.65 7.73
C THR A 47 3.05 2.50 8.20
N MET A 48 3.09 1.38 7.48
CA MET A 48 2.42 0.15 7.93
C MET A 48 2.97 -0.35 9.27
N GLU A 49 4.25 -0.10 9.53
CA GLU A 49 4.94 -0.39 10.78
C GLU A 49 4.33 0.41 11.95
N GLU A 50 4.24 1.74 11.83
CA GLU A 50 3.62 2.62 12.82
C GLU A 50 2.18 2.17 13.14
N THR A 51 1.36 1.99 12.10
CA THR A 51 -0.04 1.58 12.28
C THR A 51 -0.16 0.21 12.92
N PHE A 52 0.71 -0.74 12.58
CA PHE A 52 0.73 -2.06 13.21
C PHE A 52 1.05 -1.95 14.70
N MET A 53 2.03 -1.14 15.07
CA MET A 53 2.44 -0.92 16.45
C MET A 53 1.32 -0.27 17.28
N GLN A 54 0.71 0.79 16.75
CA GLN A 54 -0.43 1.48 17.38
C GLN A 54 -1.59 0.53 17.63
N LEU A 55 -1.94 -0.33 16.66
CA LEU A 55 -2.98 -1.34 16.83
C LEU A 55 -2.61 -2.42 17.84
N LEU A 56 -1.35 -2.85 17.83
CA LEU A 56 -0.85 -3.89 18.72
C LEU A 56 -0.83 -3.44 20.18
N ASN A 57 -0.51 -2.16 20.41
CA ASN A 57 -0.53 -1.52 21.73
C ASN A 57 -1.93 -1.07 22.17
N GLY A 58 -2.91 -1.06 21.26
CA GLY A 58 -4.25 -0.55 21.53
C GLY A 58 -4.35 0.98 21.59
N GLU A 59 -3.35 1.69 21.05
CA GLU A 59 -3.34 3.16 20.92
C GLU A 59 -4.42 3.63 19.95
N ILE A 60 -4.68 2.84 18.91
CA ILE A 60 -5.82 3.03 18.01
C ILE A 60 -6.68 1.78 18.00
N SER A 61 -7.99 1.95 17.93
CA SER A 61 -8.92 0.82 17.85
C SER A 61 -9.10 0.36 16.40
N LEU A 62 -9.42 -0.93 16.21
CA LEU A 62 -9.81 -1.45 14.88
C LEU A 62 -11.02 -0.72 14.27
N LYS A 63 -11.84 -0.07 15.10
CA LYS A 63 -13.00 0.71 14.66
C LYS A 63 -12.61 2.07 14.08
N GLU A 64 -11.52 2.65 14.57
CA GLU A 64 -10.96 3.90 14.03
C GLU A 64 -10.24 3.67 12.70
N VAL A 65 -9.68 2.47 12.51
CA VAL A 65 -9.11 2.08 11.23
C VAL A 65 -10.22 1.98 10.19
N ARG A 66 -10.18 2.89 9.20
CA ARG A 66 -11.20 2.94 8.13
C ARG A 66 -11.48 1.55 7.55
N SER A 67 -12.77 1.22 7.44
CA SER A 67 -13.25 -0.13 7.13
C SER A 67 -12.69 -0.69 5.81
N LEU A 68 -12.56 -2.01 5.75
CA LEU A 68 -12.27 -2.72 4.51
C LEU A 68 -13.52 -2.75 3.63
N VAL A 69 -13.31 -2.65 2.33
CA VAL A 69 -14.36 -2.89 1.33
C VAL A 69 -14.00 -4.13 0.56
N ALA A 70 -14.88 -5.13 0.61
CA ALA A 70 -14.71 -6.38 -0.11
C ALA A 70 -15.87 -6.63 -1.07
N MET A 71 -15.56 -7.42 -2.10
CA MET A 71 -16.53 -7.95 -3.03
C MET A 71 -16.32 -9.44 -3.22
N GLU A 72 -17.41 -10.13 -3.53
CA GLU A 72 -17.35 -11.53 -3.89
C GLU A 72 -17.03 -11.66 -5.39
N TYR A 73 -16.05 -12.50 -5.71
CA TYR A 73 -15.68 -12.84 -7.07
C TYR A 73 -15.20 -14.28 -7.12
N GLN A 74 -15.81 -15.08 -8.01
CA GLN A 74 -15.52 -16.52 -8.17
C GLN A 74 -15.56 -17.30 -6.84
N GLY A 75 -16.53 -17.00 -5.97
CA GLY A 75 -16.70 -17.68 -4.68
C GLY A 75 -15.72 -17.27 -3.59
N TYR A 76 -14.89 -16.24 -3.83
CA TYR A 76 -13.97 -15.71 -2.82
C TYR A 76 -14.19 -14.21 -2.57
N TRP A 77 -13.81 -13.76 -1.38
CA TRP A 77 -13.93 -12.37 -0.97
C TRP A 77 -12.62 -11.62 -1.19
N PHE A 78 -12.63 -10.65 -2.11
CA PHE A 78 -11.47 -9.83 -2.44
C PHE A 78 -11.61 -8.42 -1.89
N VAL A 79 -10.56 -7.92 -1.23
CA VAL A 79 -10.52 -6.56 -0.70
C VAL A 79 -10.17 -5.58 -1.81
N VAL A 80 -11.18 -4.83 -2.25
CA VAL A 80 -11.06 -3.81 -3.29
C VAL A 80 -10.43 -2.54 -2.71
N ARG A 81 -10.80 -2.18 -1.47
CA ARG A 81 -10.23 -1.02 -0.77
C ARG A 81 -9.68 -1.41 0.59
N GLY A 82 -8.42 -1.04 0.81
CA GLY A 82 -7.74 -1.27 2.08
C GLY A 82 -6.77 -2.44 2.08
N ASN A 83 -6.21 -2.86 0.94
CA ASN A 83 -5.22 -3.95 0.87
C ASN A 83 -4.05 -3.80 1.88
N ARG A 84 -3.54 -2.58 2.09
CA ARG A 84 -2.53 -2.29 3.13
C ARG A 84 -3.02 -2.60 4.55
N ARG A 85 -4.27 -2.26 4.86
CA ARG A 85 -4.88 -2.55 6.17
C ARG A 85 -5.15 -4.03 6.33
N LEU A 86 -5.60 -4.71 5.27
CA LEU A 86 -5.77 -6.16 5.29
C LEU A 86 -4.46 -6.87 5.63
N TYR A 87 -3.33 -6.41 5.08
CA TYR A 87 -2.01 -6.97 5.40
C TYR A 87 -1.72 -6.91 6.90
N ILE A 88 -1.88 -5.72 7.50
CA ILE A 88 -1.70 -5.50 8.95
C ILE A 88 -2.66 -6.38 9.75
N MET A 89 -3.93 -6.44 9.37
CA MET A 89 -4.96 -7.23 10.05
C MET A 89 -4.65 -8.73 9.99
N LYS A 90 -4.14 -9.26 8.86
CA LYS A 90 -3.68 -10.65 8.77
C LYS A 90 -2.52 -10.91 9.73
N LYS A 91 -1.53 -10.00 9.80
CA LYS A 91 -0.43 -10.12 10.76
C LYS A 91 -0.89 -10.10 12.21
N LEU A 92 -1.88 -9.27 12.53
CA LEU A 92 -2.50 -9.25 13.86
C LEU A 92 -3.31 -10.53 14.17
N GLU A 93 -3.93 -11.15 13.15
CA GLU A 93 -4.60 -12.45 13.30
C GLU A 93 -3.56 -13.57 13.52
N ASP A 94 -2.47 -13.59 12.75
CA ASP A 94 -1.42 -14.60 12.82
C ASP A 94 -0.79 -14.68 14.23
N ILE A 95 -0.68 -13.54 14.92
CA ILE A 95 -0.16 -13.49 16.30
C ILE A 95 -1.23 -13.76 17.37
N GLY A 96 -2.50 -13.95 16.98
CA GLY A 96 -3.62 -14.20 17.89
C GLY A 96 -4.19 -12.95 18.57
N ASN A 97 -3.86 -11.74 18.10
CA ASN A 97 -4.37 -10.49 18.70
C ASN A 97 -5.81 -10.17 18.27
N ILE A 98 -6.19 -10.58 17.05
CA ILE A 98 -7.55 -10.37 16.52
C ILE A 98 -8.05 -11.66 15.87
N SER A 99 -9.36 -11.90 15.90
CA SER A 99 -9.97 -13.08 15.27
C SER A 99 -10.86 -12.70 14.09
N THR A 100 -11.58 -11.58 14.18
CA THR A 100 -12.55 -11.12 13.19
C THR A 100 -12.47 -9.61 13.01
N ILE A 101 -12.86 -9.15 11.82
CA ILE A 101 -12.94 -7.74 11.45
C ILE A 101 -14.25 -7.44 10.72
N SER A 102 -14.72 -6.21 10.84
CA SER A 102 -15.91 -5.74 10.13
C SER A 102 -15.56 -5.29 8.72
N VAL A 103 -16.21 -5.89 7.73
CA VAL A 103 -15.96 -5.65 6.31
C VAL A 103 -17.23 -5.12 5.65
N LEU A 104 -17.11 -4.02 4.90
CA LEU A 104 -18.18 -3.50 4.06
C LEU A 104 -18.25 -4.33 2.79
N LEU A 105 -19.41 -4.93 2.54
CA LEU A 105 -19.68 -5.70 1.33
C LEU A 105 -20.22 -4.76 0.26
N GLN A 106 -19.57 -4.75 -0.91
CA GLN A 106 -20.00 -3.94 -2.05
C GLN A 106 -20.03 -4.78 -3.32
N THR A 107 -21.08 -4.59 -4.12
CA THR A 107 -21.09 -5.08 -5.51
C THR A 107 -20.35 -4.10 -6.39
N PHE A 108 -19.50 -4.60 -7.27
CA PHE A 108 -18.88 -3.82 -8.34
C PHE A 108 -19.25 -4.45 -9.68
N ASP A 109 -19.24 -3.62 -10.73
CA ASP A 109 -19.21 -4.13 -12.08
C ASP A 109 -17.98 -5.05 -12.27
N GLN A 110 -18.23 -6.27 -12.75
CA GLN A 110 -17.18 -7.28 -12.87
C GLN A 110 -16.08 -6.86 -13.85
N GLN A 111 -16.41 -6.18 -14.95
CA GLN A 111 -15.41 -5.73 -15.91
C GLN A 111 -14.50 -4.67 -15.29
N VAL A 112 -15.07 -3.76 -14.50
CA VAL A 112 -14.29 -2.75 -13.77
C VAL A 112 -13.38 -3.41 -12.74
N PHE A 113 -13.88 -4.43 -12.03
CA PHE A 113 -13.07 -5.17 -11.05
C PHE A 113 -11.93 -5.93 -11.72
N VAL A 114 -12.18 -6.66 -12.80
CA VAL A 114 -11.16 -7.44 -13.53
C VAL A 114 -10.02 -6.54 -14.00
N LYS A 115 -10.30 -5.29 -14.39
CA LYS A 115 -9.26 -4.31 -14.74
C LYS A 115 -8.35 -3.91 -13.56
N GLN A 116 -8.86 -3.97 -12.33
CA GLN A 116 -8.11 -3.65 -11.10
C GLN A 116 -7.48 -4.89 -10.45
N PHE A 117 -8.00 -6.06 -10.80
CA PHE A 117 -7.54 -7.36 -10.33
C PHE A 117 -6.19 -7.68 -10.95
N SER A 118 -5.13 -7.35 -10.21
CA SER A 118 -3.76 -7.53 -10.70
C SER A 118 -3.09 -8.77 -10.14
N THR A 119 -3.81 -9.59 -9.36
CA THR A 119 -3.21 -10.70 -8.65
C THR A 119 -3.07 -11.98 -9.48
N LYS A 120 -1.86 -12.54 -9.50
CA LYS A 120 -1.55 -13.81 -10.19
C LYS A 120 -1.69 -15.04 -9.30
N ASN A 121 -1.69 -14.86 -7.98
CA ASN A 121 -1.75 -15.94 -6.99
C ASN A 121 -3.13 -16.02 -6.31
N MET A 122 -4.18 -15.51 -6.98
CA MET A 122 -5.53 -15.40 -6.44
C MET A 122 -5.57 -14.63 -5.10
N GLY A 123 -4.72 -13.62 -4.92
CA GLY A 123 -4.75 -12.73 -3.77
C GLY A 123 -4.32 -13.36 -2.45
N LEU A 124 -3.60 -14.48 -2.48
CA LEU A 124 -3.16 -15.19 -1.28
C LEU A 124 -1.96 -14.51 -0.61
N SER A 125 -1.05 -13.96 -1.41
CA SER A 125 0.09 -13.19 -0.92
C SER A 125 0.29 -11.92 -1.75
N LEU A 126 1.04 -10.97 -1.19
CA LEU A 126 1.41 -9.75 -1.89
C LEU A 126 2.86 -9.39 -1.58
N LYS A 127 3.45 -8.57 -2.44
CA LYS A 127 4.76 -7.95 -2.22
C LYS A 127 4.59 -6.54 -1.68
N VAL A 128 5.20 -6.25 -0.53
CA VAL A 128 5.30 -4.88 -0.04
C VAL A 128 6.47 -4.16 -0.73
N ARG A 129 6.21 -2.96 -1.25
CA ARG A 129 7.18 -2.10 -1.94
C ARG A 129 7.56 -0.91 -1.05
N GLY A 130 8.79 -0.46 -1.18
CA GLY A 130 9.31 0.73 -0.49
C GLY A 130 9.90 0.45 0.90
N ASP A 131 9.78 -0.77 1.42
CA ASP A 131 10.51 -1.21 2.62
C ASP A 131 10.76 -2.73 2.53
N PRO A 132 11.98 -3.16 2.15
CA PRO A 132 12.33 -4.57 2.07
C PRO A 132 12.48 -5.25 3.44
N PHE A 133 12.58 -4.46 4.51
CA PHE A 133 12.79 -4.95 5.88
C PHE A 133 11.51 -4.95 6.73
N LEU A 134 10.38 -4.54 6.15
CA LEU A 134 9.12 -4.39 6.90
C LEU A 134 8.78 -5.66 7.68
N GLU A 135 8.88 -6.83 7.06
CA GLU A 135 8.53 -8.10 7.71
C GLU A 135 9.43 -8.40 8.91
N GLN A 136 10.74 -8.15 8.80
CA GLN A 136 11.69 -8.30 9.90
C GLN A 136 11.36 -7.33 11.04
N LYS A 137 11.01 -6.09 10.72
CA LYS A 137 10.60 -5.09 11.72
C LYS A 137 9.31 -5.48 12.44
N LEU A 138 8.29 -5.94 11.71
CA LEU A 138 7.05 -6.43 12.31
C LEU A 138 7.33 -7.62 13.24
N ASN A 139 8.16 -8.57 12.83
CA ASN A 139 8.55 -9.71 13.68
C ASN A 139 9.31 -9.28 14.93
N ARG A 140 10.20 -8.28 14.82
CA ARG A 140 10.88 -7.66 15.97
C ARG A 140 9.87 -7.07 16.94
N ILE A 141 8.96 -6.22 16.46
CA ILE A 141 7.89 -5.59 17.26
C ILE A 141 7.06 -6.66 17.99
N VAL A 142 6.66 -7.72 17.29
CA VAL A 142 5.88 -8.82 17.88
C VAL A 142 6.68 -9.54 18.97
N SER A 143 7.97 -9.82 18.75
CA SER A 143 8.83 -10.51 19.72
C SER A 143 8.97 -9.70 21.00
N GLU A 144 9.21 -8.40 20.88
CA GLU A 144 9.36 -7.48 22.00
C GLU A 144 8.05 -7.34 22.77
N TRP A 145 6.93 -7.17 22.07
CA TRP A 145 5.60 -7.12 22.68
C TRP A 145 5.25 -8.41 23.45
N ARG A 146 5.61 -9.59 22.93
CA ARG A 146 5.39 -10.87 23.62
C ARG A 146 6.25 -10.99 24.88
N ASN A 147 7.50 -10.56 24.82
CA ASN A 147 8.41 -10.58 25.96
C ASN A 147 7.92 -9.66 27.08
N ASN A 148 7.45 -8.46 26.73
CA ASN A 148 6.94 -7.47 27.69
C ASN A 148 5.64 -7.92 28.39
N ARG A 149 4.82 -8.75 27.74
CA ARG A 149 3.64 -9.35 28.40
C ARG A 149 4.00 -10.46 29.39
N SER A 150 5.15 -11.11 29.22
CA SER A 150 5.53 -12.31 29.97
C SER A 150 6.40 -11.98 31.20
N GLY A 151 7.16 -10.89 31.16
CA GLY A 151 7.94 -10.39 32.29
C GLY A 151 7.50 -8.98 32.63
N GLY A 152 6.98 -8.76 33.84
CA GLY A 152 6.43 -7.48 34.32
C GLY A 152 7.40 -6.30 34.45
N ASN A 153 8.34 -6.14 33.52
CA ASN A 153 9.27 -5.03 33.48
C ASN A 153 8.81 -4.00 32.44
N SER A 154 7.94 -3.10 32.89
CA SER A 154 7.42 -1.97 32.13
C SER A 154 8.52 -0.94 31.89
N GLY A 155 9.29 -1.11 30.82
CA GLY A 155 10.23 -0.09 30.39
C GLY A 155 10.37 -0.16 28.90
N TRP A 156 10.17 0.98 28.24
CA TRP A 156 10.56 1.28 26.86
C TRP A 156 9.52 0.94 25.79
N TYR A 157 8.67 1.93 25.50
CA TYR A 157 8.63 2.58 24.18
C TYR A 157 8.05 4.00 24.34
N ASN A 158 8.91 4.99 24.63
CA ASN A 158 8.61 6.39 24.34
C ASN A 158 8.97 6.63 22.87
N TYR A 159 8.14 6.15 21.94
CA TYR A 159 8.23 6.61 20.56
C TYR A 159 7.56 7.98 20.48
N SER A 160 8.24 9.01 20.98
CA SER A 160 7.90 10.41 20.73
C SER A 160 8.23 10.73 19.26
N GLY A 161 7.41 10.19 18.35
CA GLY A 161 7.61 10.23 16.91
C GLY A 161 6.56 11.05 16.17
N SER A 162 5.95 12.05 16.81
CA SER A 162 5.21 13.11 16.14
C SER A 162 5.92 14.46 16.33
N GLY A 163 7.21 14.50 15.95
CA GLY A 163 8.02 15.72 15.92
C GLY A 163 8.25 16.16 14.48
N ARG A 164 7.41 17.04 13.95
CA ARG A 164 7.91 18.05 13.02
C ARG A 164 8.99 18.82 13.78
N LEU A 165 10.25 18.79 13.33
CA LEU A 165 11.23 19.89 13.30
C LEU A 165 12.65 19.36 13.08
N ARG A 166 13.27 19.87 12.01
CA ARG A 166 14.65 20.39 11.94
C ARG A 166 15.48 20.17 13.23
N GLY A 167 16.52 19.34 13.17
CA GLY A 167 17.49 19.22 14.25
C GLY A 167 18.26 17.91 14.20
N GLU A 168 19.48 17.99 13.68
CA GLU A 168 20.45 16.91 13.64
C GLU A 168 20.74 16.39 15.06
N SER A 169 20.55 15.10 15.29
CA SER A 169 21.27 14.40 16.35
C SER A 169 21.48 12.94 15.96
N ASN A 170 22.76 12.55 15.92
CA ASN A 170 23.21 11.19 15.70
C ASN A 170 22.95 10.38 16.98
N ILE A 171 21.95 9.50 16.96
CA ILE A 171 21.76 8.49 18.00
C ILE A 171 22.46 7.21 17.54
N ILE A 172 23.56 6.87 18.22
CA ILE A 172 24.24 5.58 18.07
C ILE A 172 23.44 4.57 18.90
N ILE A 173 22.72 3.68 18.22
CA ILE A 173 22.02 2.54 18.83
C ILE A 173 22.99 1.35 18.76
N SER A 174 23.56 0.98 19.90
CA SER A 174 24.30 -0.28 20.03
C SER A 174 23.35 -1.38 20.48
N ASP A 175 23.10 -2.35 19.60
CA ASP A 175 22.37 -3.60 19.92
C ASP A 175 23.39 -4.70 20.21
N SER A 176 23.11 -5.58 21.19
CA SER A 176 24.01 -6.64 21.66
C SER A 176 24.04 -7.89 20.76
N THR A 177 23.66 -7.75 19.49
CA THR A 177 23.55 -8.88 18.54
C THR A 177 24.73 -9.00 17.56
N GLY A 178 25.79 -8.20 17.72
CA GLY A 178 27.08 -8.48 17.06
C GLY A 178 27.09 -8.35 15.53
N TYR A 179 26.10 -7.69 14.92
CA TYR A 179 26.11 -7.41 13.48
C TYR A 179 26.50 -5.96 13.21
N ASN A 180 27.77 -5.75 12.83
CA ASN A 180 28.29 -4.47 12.34
C ASN A 180 27.72 -4.17 10.94
N TYR A 181 26.82 -3.18 10.85
CA TYR A 181 26.46 -2.59 9.56
C TYR A 181 27.36 -1.36 9.32
N LEU A 182 28.29 -1.50 8.37
CA LEU A 182 29.06 -0.40 7.79
C LEU A 182 28.10 0.57 7.09
N GLY A 183 27.85 1.70 7.76
CA GLY A 183 27.07 2.81 7.24
C GLY A 183 27.69 3.40 5.99
N ARG A 184 26.90 3.49 4.92
CA ARG A 184 27.25 4.24 3.71
C ARG A 184 27.03 5.73 3.96
N GLN A 185 28.05 6.51 3.59
CA GLN A 185 28.16 7.96 3.70
C GLN A 185 26.95 8.69 3.11
N SER A 186 26.47 9.67 3.88
CA SER A 186 25.54 10.71 3.47
C SER A 186 26.16 11.58 2.38
N TYR A 187 25.48 11.67 1.23
CA TYR A 187 25.75 12.66 0.19
C TYR A 187 25.29 14.03 0.70
N ILE A 188 26.24 14.95 0.88
CA ILE A 188 25.98 16.38 1.16
C ILE A 188 25.93 17.11 -0.19
N PRO A 189 24.83 17.81 -0.54
CA PRO A 189 24.85 18.71 -1.68
C PRO A 189 25.62 19.98 -1.31
N ASN A 190 26.72 20.22 -2.02
CA ASN A 190 27.55 21.41 -1.92
C ASN A 190 26.74 22.69 -2.20
N GLN A 191 26.74 23.62 -1.23
CA GLN A 191 26.43 25.02 -1.47
C GLN A 191 27.65 25.66 -2.18
N GLN A 192 27.46 26.17 -3.39
CA GLN A 192 28.49 26.92 -4.09
C GLN A 192 28.49 28.39 -3.66
N VAL A 193 29.66 28.81 -3.17
CA VAL A 193 30.08 30.18 -2.95
C VAL A 193 30.47 30.83 -4.29
N GLN A 194 30.22 32.13 -4.39
CA GLN A 194 30.50 33.02 -5.52
C GLN A 194 31.99 33.07 -5.88
N SER A 195 32.32 33.23 -7.19
CA SER A 195 33.22 34.28 -7.71
C SER A 195 33.60 34.09 -9.20
N THR A 196 33.35 35.15 -9.98
CA THR A 196 34.21 35.75 -11.04
C THR A 196 34.53 35.06 -12.37
N THR A 197 34.33 35.89 -13.41
CA THR A 197 35.12 36.11 -14.65
C THR A 197 34.77 35.38 -15.97
N ASN A 198 34.44 36.25 -16.93
CA ASN A 198 34.86 36.29 -18.34
C ASN A 198 34.28 35.30 -19.36
N SER A 199 33.47 35.87 -20.25
CA SER A 199 33.12 35.39 -21.59
C SER A 199 34.37 35.08 -22.44
N PRO A 200 34.27 34.14 -23.40
CA PRO A 200 34.02 34.62 -24.76
C PRO A 200 33.06 33.76 -25.59
N SER A 201 32.42 34.45 -26.53
CA SER A 201 31.53 33.98 -27.58
C SER A 201 32.19 32.93 -28.48
N ARG A 202 31.45 31.87 -28.81
CA ARG A 202 31.64 31.12 -30.06
C ARG A 202 30.31 30.58 -30.58
N THR A 203 29.80 31.28 -31.58
CA THR A 203 28.76 30.85 -32.51
C THR A 203 29.26 29.63 -33.28
N VAL A 204 28.57 28.49 -33.16
CA VAL A 204 28.71 27.36 -34.10
C VAL A 204 27.31 26.95 -34.52
N SER A 205 26.98 27.34 -35.75
CA SER A 205 25.79 26.95 -36.50
C SER A 205 25.74 25.43 -36.67
N GLN A 206 24.61 24.80 -36.32
CA GLN A 206 24.35 23.41 -36.69
C GLN A 206 23.55 23.32 -38.00
N PRO A 207 23.85 22.33 -38.86
CA PRO A 207 23.17 22.13 -40.13
C PRO A 207 21.81 21.44 -39.98
N ARG A 208 20.90 21.87 -40.85
CA ARG A 208 19.51 21.48 -41.01
C ARG A 208 19.40 20.01 -41.43
N VAL A 209 18.87 19.15 -40.56
CA VAL A 209 18.51 17.77 -40.91
C VAL A 209 17.12 17.76 -41.55
N ILE A 210 17.07 17.34 -42.81
CA ILE A 210 15.87 17.16 -43.62
C ILE A 210 15.15 15.90 -43.11
N SER A 211 13.89 16.08 -42.67
CA SER A 211 12.98 14.95 -42.36
C SER A 211 12.27 14.51 -43.65
N PRO A 212 12.25 13.21 -43.99
CA PRO A 212 11.41 12.70 -45.08
C PRO A 212 9.93 12.55 -44.65
N GLU A 213 9.06 12.76 -45.64
CA GLU A 213 7.60 12.73 -45.58
C GLU A 213 7.00 11.39 -45.08
N PRO A 214 5.78 11.41 -44.51
CA PRO A 214 4.99 10.21 -44.27
C PRO A 214 4.23 9.78 -45.54
N THR A 215 4.53 8.57 -46.02
CA THR A 215 3.72 7.86 -47.01
C THR A 215 2.38 7.43 -46.39
N LYS A 216 1.30 7.76 -47.10
CA LYS A 216 -0.04 7.19 -46.90
C LYS A 216 -0.02 5.78 -47.46
N ASP A 217 -0.51 4.81 -46.69
CA ASP A 217 -1.06 3.58 -47.27
C ASP A 217 -2.38 3.18 -46.61
N THR A 218 -3.29 2.86 -47.52
CA THR A 218 -4.71 2.55 -47.34
C THR A 218 -4.86 1.04 -47.48
N SER A 219 -5.54 0.35 -46.55
CA SER A 219 -6.32 -0.88 -46.78
C SER A 219 -6.85 -1.37 -45.42
N SER A 220 -8.15 -1.52 -45.14
CA SER A 220 -9.23 -2.24 -45.83
C SER A 220 -8.98 -3.76 -45.94
N SER A 221 -9.42 -4.52 -44.93
CA SER A 221 -10.12 -5.82 -45.12
C SER A 221 -10.57 -6.34 -43.73
N LYS A 222 -11.89 -6.38 -43.53
CA LYS A 222 -12.78 -7.56 -43.58
C LYS A 222 -12.91 -8.28 -42.23
N GLU A 223 -14.05 -7.97 -41.63
CA GLU A 223 -14.84 -8.84 -40.77
C GLU A 223 -15.11 -10.18 -41.47
N ASP A 224 -15.08 -11.27 -40.69
CA ASP A 224 -15.81 -12.55 -40.84
C ASP A 224 -15.24 -13.43 -39.70
N GLY A 225 -15.94 -13.77 -38.62
CA GLY A 225 -17.21 -14.46 -38.57
C GLY A 225 -16.96 -15.90 -38.13
N SER A 226 -17.10 -16.23 -36.83
CA SER A 226 -17.46 -17.59 -36.39
C SER A 226 -17.74 -17.66 -34.89
N TRP A 227 -19.02 -17.77 -34.54
CA TRP A 227 -19.48 -18.27 -33.25
C TRP A 227 -20.20 -19.60 -33.52
N CYS A 228 -19.62 -20.71 -33.06
CA CYS A 228 -20.31 -22.02 -32.95
C CYS A 228 -20.56 -22.26 -31.45
N VAL A 229 -21.81 -22.20 -30.99
CA VAL A 229 -22.80 -23.31 -30.87
C VAL A 229 -22.52 -24.25 -29.69
N ILE A 230 -23.28 -23.96 -28.62
CA ILE A 230 -24.05 -24.84 -27.72
C ILE A 230 -23.94 -26.35 -28.01
N LEU A 231 -23.53 -27.12 -26.98
CA LEU A 231 -24.23 -28.30 -26.46
C LEU A 231 -23.95 -28.43 -24.95
#